data_AF-A0A075JU04-F1
#
_entry.id   AF-A0A075JU04-F1
#
_cell.length_a   1.000
_cell.length_b   1.000
_cell.length_c   1.000
_cell.angle_alpha   90.00
_cell.angle_beta   90.00
_cell.angle_gamma   90.00
#
_symmetry.space_group_name_H-M   'P 1'
#
loop_
_entity.id
_entity.type
_entity.pdbx_description
1 polymer ?
#
loop_
_entity_poly.entity_id
_entity_poly.type
_entity_poly.pdbx_seq_one_letter_code
_entity_poly.pdbx_strand_id
1 'polypeptide(L)'
;MTLEIAIMNTGGVALAADSAVTLSVGEKIYHSAHKLFNLSEAHSVGIMIYGNASFLEVPWETILKVYRKHIGDKCFDTLEAYTESFFDFLHDNHYPALMSEGSEHSFITNGLETEIIHLHKALADIKNDLFNEYGELYLQQEIQGMFINNAGDFLQNSIDDYSKKSHISPINEDDYNILAEKYGPKIEGMIEKHFEPHNFIHEWVDSIKTIAISVLLKDFSSKFSGIAFAGFGEKEIYPSFYLFLVDGSINRKVKFWNTPKSKSINHERKASIIPLAQRDMVNNFIEGIHPGMEKLLKNNLKRNVQSLHKSVDRMIDNNFVGKLDSDSVKEEFKEEILHLYQNHVDTMNRYKEEQFIDPMMAIVENLPKKELAEMAETLIHLTTFKKRLSTDAESVGGPIDSAVITKGDGFVWVRNKNR
;
A
#
# COMPACT_ATOMS: atom_id res chain seq x y z
N MET A 1 5.42 -11.40 5.63
CA MET A 1 5.97 -10.29 4.80
C MET A 1 6.64 -10.93 3.59
N THR A 2 6.94 -10.17 2.55
CA THR A 2 7.58 -10.72 1.34
C THR A 2 8.64 -9.75 0.85
N LEU A 3 9.51 -10.21 -0.04
CA LEU A 3 10.50 -9.35 -0.66
C LEU A 3 10.62 -9.64 -2.16
N GLU A 4 10.19 -8.66 -2.95
CA GLU A 4 10.19 -8.71 -4.40
C GLU A 4 10.71 -7.39 -4.97
N ILE A 5 11.49 -7.48 -6.04
CA ILE A 5 12.07 -6.33 -6.71
C ILE A 5 12.02 -6.51 -8.23
N ALA A 6 11.71 -5.43 -8.94
CA ALA A 6 11.92 -5.31 -10.37
C ALA A 6 12.98 -4.23 -10.64
N ILE A 7 13.96 -4.55 -11.49
CA ILE A 7 14.96 -3.59 -11.97
C ILE A 7 14.87 -3.55 -13.49
N MET A 8 14.69 -2.37 -14.06
CA MET A 8 14.51 -2.19 -15.50
C MET A 8 15.52 -1.22 -16.06
N ASN A 9 15.95 -1.48 -17.28
CA ASN A 9 16.64 -0.52 -18.12
C ASN A 9 16.17 -0.62 -19.58
N THR A 10 16.82 0.08 -20.50
CA THR A 10 16.45 0.06 -21.93
C THR A 10 16.62 -1.31 -22.59
N GLY A 11 17.38 -2.24 -21.99
CA GLY A 11 17.63 -3.58 -22.54
C GLY A 11 16.68 -4.68 -22.02
N GLY A 12 16.03 -4.48 -20.87
CA GLY A 12 15.19 -5.50 -20.27
C GLY A 12 14.75 -5.21 -18.84
N VAL A 13 14.05 -6.18 -18.26
CA VAL A 13 13.64 -6.18 -16.84
C VAL A 13 14.16 -7.42 -16.15
N ALA A 14 14.85 -7.24 -15.03
CA ALA A 14 15.18 -8.28 -14.08
C ALA A 14 14.17 -8.30 -12.94
N LEU A 15 13.71 -9.49 -12.58
CA LEU A 15 12.77 -9.76 -11.50
C LEU A 15 13.44 -10.68 -10.49
N ALA A 16 13.26 -10.41 -9.20
CA ALA A 16 13.65 -11.34 -8.16
C ALA A 16 12.61 -11.36 -7.03
N ALA A 17 12.43 -12.52 -6.42
CA ALA A 17 11.52 -12.71 -5.29
C ALA A 17 12.04 -13.76 -4.29
N ASP A 18 11.77 -13.56 -3.01
CA ASP A 18 11.99 -14.55 -1.96
C ASP A 18 10.88 -15.61 -1.90
N SER A 19 11.15 -16.75 -1.25
CA SER A 19 10.20 -17.86 -1.18
C SER A 19 9.41 -17.97 0.13
N ALA A 20 9.59 -17.03 1.08
CA ALA A 20 8.93 -17.08 2.38
C ALA A 20 7.44 -16.70 2.32
N VAL A 21 6.59 -17.48 2.98
CA VAL A 21 5.20 -17.15 3.28
C VAL A 21 4.93 -17.38 4.76
N THR A 22 4.34 -16.38 5.40
CA THR A 22 3.89 -16.45 6.79
C THR A 22 2.42 -16.88 6.82
N LEU A 23 2.11 -18.00 7.46
CA LEU A 23 0.73 -18.35 7.78
C LEU A 23 0.27 -17.58 9.01
N SER A 24 -0.92 -17.00 8.94
CA SER A 24 -1.55 -16.27 10.05
C SER A 24 -1.87 -17.16 11.25
N VAL A 25 -2.05 -18.48 11.04
CA VAL A 25 -2.28 -19.45 12.11
C VAL A 25 -0.95 -19.94 12.67
N GLY A 26 -0.53 -19.36 13.80
CA GLY A 26 0.64 -19.79 14.57
C GLY A 26 1.99 -19.28 14.05
N GLU A 27 2.02 -18.20 13.25
CA GLU A 27 3.22 -17.51 12.75
C GLU A 27 4.27 -18.40 12.08
N LYS A 28 3.85 -19.57 11.54
CA LYS A 28 4.77 -20.47 10.85
C LYS A 28 5.14 -19.91 9.48
N ILE A 29 6.44 -19.89 9.21
CA ILE A 29 7.01 -19.49 7.92
C ILE A 29 7.35 -20.72 7.09
N TYR A 30 6.90 -20.73 5.84
CA TYR A 30 7.25 -21.75 4.83
C TYR A 30 8.07 -21.11 3.72
N HIS A 31 9.08 -21.81 3.21
CA HIS A 31 9.99 -21.32 2.16
C HIS A 31 9.71 -21.90 0.77
N SER A 32 8.47 -22.28 0.48
CA SER A 32 8.08 -22.97 -0.76
C SER A 32 7.17 -22.15 -1.68
N ALA A 33 6.88 -20.89 -1.36
CA ALA A 33 5.91 -20.12 -2.12
C ALA A 33 6.46 -19.68 -3.48
N HIS A 34 5.64 -19.82 -4.52
CA HIS A 34 5.94 -19.27 -5.84
C HIS A 34 5.41 -17.84 -5.92
N LYS A 35 6.32 -16.90 -6.14
CA LYS A 35 5.99 -15.47 -6.23
C LYS A 35 6.37 -14.83 -7.55
N LEU A 36 7.09 -15.56 -8.40
CA LEU A 36 7.50 -15.14 -9.73
C LEU A 36 7.07 -16.23 -10.72
N PHE A 37 6.41 -15.81 -11.80
CA PHE A 37 5.82 -16.68 -12.80
C PHE A 37 6.17 -16.18 -14.20
N ASN A 38 6.47 -17.11 -15.10
CA ASN A 38 6.45 -16.86 -16.53
C ASN A 38 5.01 -17.03 -17.03
N LEU A 39 4.46 -16.03 -17.75
CA LEU A 39 3.12 -16.13 -18.33
C LEU A 39 3.05 -17.28 -19.34
N SER A 40 3.92 -17.30 -20.36
CA SER A 40 4.12 -18.44 -21.26
C SER A 40 5.39 -18.24 -22.09
N GLU A 41 5.84 -19.26 -22.84
CA GLU A 41 6.97 -19.10 -23.77
C GLU A 41 6.62 -18.22 -24.98
N ALA A 42 5.34 -18.04 -25.28
CA ALA A 42 4.88 -17.15 -26.35
C ALA A 42 4.86 -15.67 -25.94
N HIS A 43 4.97 -15.36 -24.64
CA HIS A 43 4.86 -14.00 -24.13
C HIS A 43 6.16 -13.55 -23.46
N SER A 44 6.60 -12.35 -23.81
CA SER A 44 7.70 -11.68 -23.11
C SER A 44 7.20 -11.01 -21.82
N VAL A 45 6.49 -11.76 -20.96
CA VAL A 45 5.79 -11.24 -19.77
C VAL A 45 6.03 -12.14 -18.55
N GLY A 46 6.48 -11.53 -17.47
CA GLY A 46 6.60 -12.12 -16.15
C GLY A 46 5.60 -11.51 -15.18
N ILE A 47 5.16 -12.31 -14.23
CA ILE A 47 4.18 -11.92 -13.22
C ILE A 47 4.76 -12.18 -11.83
N MET A 48 4.67 -11.20 -10.94
CA MET A 48 4.98 -11.38 -9.52
C MET A 48 3.74 -11.17 -8.65
N ILE A 49 3.67 -11.91 -7.54
CA ILE A 49 2.61 -11.75 -6.53
C ILE A 49 3.21 -11.49 -5.16
N TYR A 50 2.57 -10.62 -4.38
CA TYR A 50 2.91 -10.37 -2.98
C TYR A 50 1.66 -10.09 -2.14
N GLY A 51 1.82 -10.06 -0.81
CA GLY A 51 0.69 -9.86 0.10
C GLY A 51 -0.09 -11.16 0.30
N ASN A 52 -1.42 -11.10 0.22
CA ASN A 52 -2.25 -12.28 0.34
C ASN A 52 -2.03 -13.24 -0.85
N ALA A 53 -1.85 -14.54 -0.56
CA ALA A 53 -1.54 -15.56 -1.56
C ALA A 53 -2.78 -16.07 -2.33
N SER A 54 -3.98 -15.69 -1.89
CA SER A 54 -5.24 -16.13 -2.49
C SER A 54 -6.18 -14.96 -2.76
N PHE A 55 -6.94 -15.07 -3.85
CA PHE A 55 -8.04 -14.21 -4.21
C PHE A 55 -9.35 -14.99 -4.05
N LEU A 56 -10.26 -14.49 -3.22
CA LEU A 56 -11.54 -15.15 -2.92
C LEU A 56 -11.38 -16.65 -2.59
N GLU A 57 -10.39 -16.96 -1.74
CA GLU A 57 -10.01 -18.32 -1.30
C GLU A 57 -9.35 -19.21 -2.38
N VAL A 58 -9.20 -18.72 -3.61
CA VAL A 58 -8.47 -19.40 -4.69
C VAL A 58 -7.01 -18.92 -4.74
N PRO A 59 -6.01 -19.82 -4.68
CA PRO A 59 -4.60 -19.41 -4.76
C PRO A 59 -4.26 -18.70 -6.08
N TRP A 60 -3.49 -17.61 -6.00
CA TRP A 60 -3.04 -16.86 -7.19
C TRP A 60 -2.29 -17.74 -8.19
N GLU A 61 -1.46 -18.68 -7.72
CA GLU A 61 -0.78 -19.63 -8.59
C GLU A 61 -1.77 -20.43 -9.45
N THR A 62 -2.90 -20.85 -8.88
CA THR A 62 -3.96 -21.56 -9.62
C THR A 62 -4.60 -20.64 -10.66
N ILE A 63 -4.94 -19.42 -10.26
CA ILE A 63 -5.55 -18.42 -11.15
C ILE A 63 -4.64 -18.12 -12.34
N LEU A 64 -3.35 -17.87 -12.10
CA LEU A 64 -2.36 -17.59 -13.14
C LEU A 64 -2.16 -18.78 -14.08
N LYS A 65 -2.15 -20.01 -13.57
CA LYS A 65 -2.06 -21.22 -14.41
C LYS A 65 -3.29 -21.43 -15.29
N VAL A 66 -4.47 -21.07 -14.78
CA VAL A 66 -5.72 -21.12 -15.54
C VAL A 66 -5.75 -20.01 -16.60
N TYR A 67 -5.37 -18.78 -16.23
CA TYR A 67 -5.26 -17.66 -17.16
C TYR A 67 -4.27 -17.96 -18.30
N ARG A 68 -3.12 -18.57 -17.99
CA ARG A 68 -2.16 -19.05 -19.00
C ARG A 68 -2.79 -19.96 -20.05
N LYS A 69 -3.75 -20.81 -19.66
CA LYS A 69 -4.47 -21.66 -20.62
C LYS A 69 -5.51 -20.87 -21.42
N HIS A 70 -6.12 -19.86 -20.79
CA HIS A 70 -7.12 -19.01 -21.43
C HIS A 70 -6.51 -18.09 -22.49
N ILE A 71 -5.38 -17.44 -22.17
CA ILE A 71 -4.69 -16.52 -23.10
C ILE A 71 -4.05 -17.28 -24.27
N GLY A 72 -3.59 -18.52 -24.06
CA GLY A 72 -2.98 -19.36 -25.09
C GLY A 72 -1.74 -18.70 -25.69
N ASP A 73 -1.70 -18.58 -27.01
CA ASP A 73 -0.62 -17.91 -27.76
C ASP A 73 -1.02 -16.49 -28.20
N LYS A 74 -2.13 -15.93 -27.66
CA LYS A 74 -2.61 -14.60 -28.03
C LYS A 74 -1.67 -13.54 -27.45
N CYS A 75 -0.91 -12.88 -28.32
CA CYS A 75 -0.07 -11.75 -27.95
C CYS A 75 -0.82 -10.41 -28.08
N PHE A 76 -0.39 -9.42 -27.30
CA PHE A 76 -0.92 -8.06 -27.32
C PHE A 76 0.16 -7.03 -27.65
N ASP A 77 -0.25 -5.90 -28.23
CA ASP A 77 0.65 -4.83 -28.67
C ASP A 77 1.40 -4.14 -27.52
N THR A 78 0.78 -4.05 -26.34
CA THR A 78 1.33 -3.39 -25.14
C THR A 78 1.22 -4.30 -23.92
N LEU A 79 2.11 -4.13 -22.94
CA LEU A 79 2.00 -4.81 -21.65
C LEU A 79 0.70 -4.41 -20.92
N GLU A 80 0.23 -3.18 -21.07
CA GLU A 80 -1.05 -2.73 -20.53
C GLU A 80 -2.22 -3.61 -21.00
N ALA A 81 -2.27 -3.93 -22.29
CA ALA A 81 -3.31 -4.79 -22.85
C ALA A 81 -3.26 -6.24 -22.30
N TYR A 82 -2.08 -6.74 -21.91
CA TYR A 82 -1.99 -7.99 -21.16
C TYR A 82 -2.64 -7.86 -19.77
N THR A 83 -2.45 -6.72 -19.10
CA THR A 83 -3.06 -6.48 -17.78
C THR A 83 -4.57 -6.36 -17.87
N GLU A 84 -5.08 -5.64 -18.87
CA GLU A 84 -6.51 -5.53 -19.17
C GLU A 84 -7.12 -6.91 -19.43
N SER A 85 -6.48 -7.70 -20.31
CA SER A 85 -6.93 -9.07 -20.58
C SER A 85 -6.97 -9.97 -19.33
N PHE A 86 -6.06 -9.76 -18.38
CA PHE A 86 -6.06 -10.51 -17.13
C PHE A 86 -7.23 -10.11 -16.22
N PHE A 87 -7.49 -8.81 -16.06
CA PHE A 87 -8.62 -8.33 -15.25
C PHE A 87 -9.97 -8.64 -15.90
N ASP A 88 -10.05 -8.60 -17.23
CA ASP A 88 -11.22 -9.07 -17.99
C ASP A 88 -11.47 -10.54 -17.70
N PHE A 89 -10.44 -11.39 -17.71
CA PHE A 89 -10.56 -12.80 -17.33
C PHE A 89 -11.00 -12.98 -15.87
N LEU A 90 -10.48 -12.19 -14.92
CA LEU A 90 -10.93 -12.26 -13.53
C LEU A 90 -12.42 -11.95 -13.38
N HIS A 91 -12.94 -11.03 -14.19
CA HIS A 91 -14.36 -10.68 -14.20
C HIS A 91 -15.23 -11.68 -14.96
N ASP A 92 -14.84 -12.03 -16.18
CA ASP A 92 -15.58 -12.90 -17.10
C ASP A 92 -14.79 -14.18 -17.37
N ASN A 93 -15.05 -15.20 -16.55
CA ASN A 93 -14.48 -16.52 -16.71
C ASN A 93 -15.52 -17.63 -16.56
N HIS A 94 -15.16 -18.78 -17.11
CA HIS A 94 -15.96 -20.00 -17.07
C HIS A 94 -15.78 -20.81 -15.76
N TYR A 95 -15.19 -20.22 -14.70
CA TYR A 95 -14.91 -20.88 -13.44
C TYR A 95 -15.78 -20.31 -12.31
N PRO A 96 -17.00 -20.86 -12.08
CA PRO A 96 -17.92 -20.36 -11.05
C PRO A 96 -17.30 -20.29 -9.64
N ALA A 97 -16.29 -21.12 -9.36
CA ALA A 97 -15.59 -21.12 -8.09
C ALA A 97 -14.72 -19.87 -7.86
N LEU A 98 -14.24 -19.20 -8.91
CA LEU A 98 -13.38 -18.02 -8.79
C LEU A 98 -14.16 -16.78 -8.35
N MET A 99 -15.43 -16.68 -8.78
CA MET A 99 -16.34 -15.57 -8.48
C MET A 99 -17.63 -16.10 -7.86
N SER A 100 -17.50 -16.98 -6.85
CA SER A 100 -18.66 -17.57 -6.20
C SER A 100 -19.38 -16.55 -5.30
N GLU A 101 -20.71 -16.57 -5.29
CA GLU A 101 -21.50 -15.69 -4.41
C GLU A 101 -21.17 -15.93 -2.92
N GLY A 102 -20.78 -17.15 -2.56
CA GLY A 102 -20.33 -17.49 -1.20
C GLY A 102 -19.03 -16.80 -0.81
N SER A 103 -18.01 -16.85 -1.68
CA SER A 103 -16.71 -16.21 -1.43
C SER A 103 -16.82 -14.69 -1.39
N GLU A 104 -17.63 -14.10 -2.28
CA GLU A 104 -17.96 -12.67 -2.26
C GLU A 104 -18.70 -12.30 -0.96
N HIS A 105 -19.68 -13.10 -0.55
CA HIS A 105 -20.41 -12.88 0.69
C HIS A 105 -19.48 -12.92 1.91
N SER A 106 -18.58 -13.90 1.98
CA SER A 106 -17.57 -14.02 3.03
C SER A 106 -16.61 -12.83 3.04
N PHE A 107 -16.16 -12.37 1.86
CA PHE A 107 -15.30 -11.19 1.75
C PHE A 107 -15.98 -9.94 2.32
N ILE A 108 -17.20 -9.65 1.86
CA ILE A 108 -17.97 -8.47 2.32
C ILE A 108 -18.25 -8.55 3.81
N THR A 109 -18.72 -9.69 4.31
CA THR A 109 -19.07 -9.87 5.73
C THR A 109 -17.85 -9.71 6.63
N ASN A 110 -16.71 -10.30 6.26
CA ASN A 110 -15.47 -10.16 7.02
C ASN A 110 -14.94 -8.71 6.99
N GLY A 111 -15.05 -8.03 5.86
CA GLY A 111 -14.65 -6.63 5.72
C GLY A 111 -15.50 -5.71 6.59
N LEU A 112 -16.82 -5.87 6.55
CA LEU A 112 -17.76 -5.14 7.40
C LEU A 112 -17.51 -5.42 8.88
N GLU A 113 -17.40 -6.68 9.30
CA GLU A 113 -17.18 -7.02 10.71
C GLU A 113 -15.85 -6.46 11.23
N THR A 114 -14.79 -6.48 10.40
CA THR A 114 -13.50 -5.86 10.76
C THR A 114 -13.66 -4.37 11.03
N GLU A 115 -14.40 -3.67 10.18
CA GLU A 115 -14.60 -2.22 10.34
C GLU A 115 -15.50 -1.88 11.53
N ILE A 116 -16.53 -2.69 11.80
CA ILE A 116 -17.35 -2.55 13.01
C ILE A 116 -16.50 -2.70 14.28
N ILE A 117 -15.57 -3.65 14.31
CA ILE A 117 -14.63 -3.82 15.43
C ILE A 117 -13.69 -2.61 15.56
N HIS A 118 -13.20 -2.06 14.44
CA HIS A 118 -12.36 -0.86 14.46
C HIS A 118 -13.10 0.37 14.98
N LEU A 119 -14.31 0.62 14.50
CA LEU A 119 -15.15 1.74 14.97
C LEU A 119 -15.50 1.58 16.44
N HIS A 120 -15.85 0.37 16.89
CA HIS A 120 -16.07 0.07 18.29
C HIS A 120 -14.85 0.43 19.14
N LYS A 121 -13.66 0.00 18.72
CA LYS A 121 -12.41 0.30 19.42
C LYS A 121 -12.12 1.81 19.45
N ALA A 122 -12.26 2.51 18.33
CA ALA A 122 -12.03 3.94 18.25
C ALA A 122 -12.94 4.72 19.22
N LEU A 123 -14.23 4.35 19.28
CA LEU A 123 -15.18 4.95 20.21
C LEU A 123 -14.86 4.61 21.68
N ALA A 124 -14.43 3.38 21.95
CA ALA A 124 -13.98 2.99 23.29
C ALA A 124 -12.72 3.76 23.72
N ASP A 125 -11.77 3.99 22.80
CA ASP A 125 -10.55 4.76 23.05
C ASP A 125 -10.88 6.23 23.37
N ILE A 126 -11.79 6.86 22.61
CA ILE A 126 -12.29 8.23 22.90
C ILE A 126 -12.89 8.30 24.31
N LYS A 127 -13.71 7.32 24.68
CA LYS A 127 -14.29 7.26 26.03
C LYS A 127 -13.20 7.14 27.10
N ASN A 128 -12.26 6.21 26.93
CA ASN A 128 -11.19 5.94 27.88
C ASN A 128 -10.28 7.17 28.05
N ASP A 129 -9.93 7.86 26.97
CA ASP A 129 -9.11 9.07 27.00
C ASP A 129 -9.80 10.18 27.81
N LEU A 130 -11.10 10.39 27.61
CA LEU A 130 -11.88 11.36 28.40
C LEU A 130 -11.94 10.98 29.88
N PHE A 131 -12.13 9.70 30.22
CA PHE A 131 -12.12 9.27 31.62
C PHE A 131 -10.74 9.43 32.28
N ASN A 132 -9.66 9.16 31.54
CA ASN A 132 -8.30 9.31 32.04
C ASN A 132 -7.93 10.79 32.27
N GLU A 133 -8.39 11.68 31.39
CA GLU A 133 -8.07 13.11 31.45
C GLU A 133 -8.94 13.87 32.45
N TYR A 134 -10.24 13.52 32.54
CA TYR A 134 -11.24 14.32 33.25
C TYR A 134 -11.95 13.59 34.40
N GLY A 135 -11.65 12.29 34.63
CA GLY A 135 -12.37 11.43 35.58
C GLY A 135 -12.35 11.86 37.04
N GLU A 136 -11.31 12.60 37.46
CA GLU A 136 -11.21 13.15 38.82
C GLU A 136 -11.80 14.57 38.96
N LEU A 137 -12.09 15.23 37.82
CA LEU A 137 -12.42 16.65 37.76
C LEU A 137 -13.91 16.93 37.47
N TYR A 138 -14.60 16.00 36.81
CA TYR A 138 -15.97 16.18 36.33
C TYR A 138 -16.90 15.06 36.79
N LEU A 139 -18.21 15.36 36.83
CA LEU A 139 -19.23 14.35 37.11
C LEU A 139 -19.36 13.37 35.94
N GLN A 140 -19.74 12.12 36.22
CA GLN A 140 -19.95 11.09 35.18
C GLN A 140 -20.89 11.55 34.05
N GLN A 141 -21.93 12.32 34.37
CA GLN A 141 -22.87 12.85 33.37
C GLN A 141 -22.22 13.88 32.43
N GLU A 142 -21.29 14.69 32.93
CA GLU A 142 -20.56 15.68 32.13
C GLU A 142 -19.58 15.00 31.18
N ILE A 143 -18.84 14.00 31.68
CA ILE A 143 -17.95 13.16 30.88
C ILE A 143 -18.75 12.39 29.81
N GLN A 144 -19.94 11.91 30.16
CA GLN A 144 -20.82 11.26 29.20
C GLN A 144 -21.28 12.24 28.10
N GLY A 145 -21.64 13.47 28.44
CA GLY A 145 -21.95 14.52 27.45
C GLY A 145 -20.77 14.82 26.51
N MET A 146 -19.55 14.93 27.06
CA MET A 146 -18.33 15.12 26.25
C MET A 146 -18.07 13.93 25.33
N PHE A 147 -18.26 12.70 25.82
CA PHE A 147 -18.14 11.50 25.01
C PHE A 147 -19.11 11.51 23.83
N ILE A 148 -20.39 11.83 24.07
CA ILE A 148 -21.40 11.89 23.01
C ILE A 148 -21.01 12.89 21.91
N ASN A 149 -20.53 14.07 22.30
CA ASN A 149 -20.09 15.10 21.36
C ASN A 149 -18.85 14.65 20.57
N ASN A 150 -17.78 14.21 21.25
CA ASN A 150 -16.54 13.82 20.60
C ASN A 150 -16.72 12.60 19.67
N ALA A 151 -17.55 11.64 20.09
CA ALA A 151 -17.90 10.50 19.27
C ALA A 151 -18.75 10.90 18.05
N GLY A 152 -19.73 11.79 18.24
CA GLY A 152 -20.52 12.35 17.15
C GLY A 152 -19.65 13.08 16.12
N ASP A 153 -18.73 13.92 16.59
CA ASP A 153 -17.77 14.63 15.74
C ASP A 153 -16.85 13.65 15.01
N PHE A 154 -16.36 12.62 15.68
CA PHE A 154 -15.54 11.56 15.06
C PHE A 154 -16.29 10.85 13.91
N LEU A 155 -17.54 10.46 14.15
CA LEU A 155 -18.36 9.79 13.13
C LEU A 155 -18.67 10.73 11.96
N GLN A 156 -19.05 11.97 12.23
CA GLN A 156 -19.34 12.95 11.18
C GLN A 156 -18.10 13.28 10.34
N ASN A 157 -16.95 13.51 10.99
CA ASN A 157 -15.68 13.75 10.29
C ASN A 157 -15.29 12.55 9.43
N SER A 158 -15.51 11.32 9.92
CA SER A 158 -15.26 10.10 9.13
C SER A 158 -16.15 10.04 7.88
N ILE A 159 -17.44 10.36 8.01
CA ILE A 159 -18.37 10.44 6.86
C ILE A 159 -17.89 11.50 5.86
N ASP A 160 -17.54 12.69 6.34
CA ASP A 160 -17.08 13.80 5.51
C ASP A 160 -15.78 13.45 4.76
N ASP A 161 -14.84 12.77 5.42
CA ASP A 161 -13.60 12.32 4.80
C ASP A 161 -13.85 11.27 3.70
N TYR A 162 -14.74 10.31 3.95
CA TYR A 162 -15.11 9.32 2.94
C TYR A 162 -15.96 9.92 1.81
N SER A 163 -16.74 10.97 2.06
CA SER A 163 -17.50 11.67 1.00
C SER A 163 -16.59 12.31 -0.05
N LYS A 164 -15.41 12.79 0.37
CA LYS A 164 -14.40 13.41 -0.51
C LYS A 164 -13.56 12.39 -1.25
N LYS A 165 -13.55 11.13 -0.80
CA LYS A 165 -12.72 10.06 -1.36
C LYS A 165 -13.43 9.38 -2.53
N SER A 166 -12.71 9.23 -3.64
CA SER A 166 -13.18 8.50 -4.82
C SER A 166 -13.28 7.00 -4.57
N HIS A 167 -14.21 6.34 -5.25
CA HIS A 167 -14.31 4.88 -5.28
C HIS A 167 -13.08 4.25 -5.94
N ILE A 168 -12.75 3.04 -5.50
CA ILE A 168 -11.75 2.21 -6.17
C ILE A 168 -12.41 1.57 -7.40
N SER A 169 -11.82 1.75 -8.57
CA SER A 169 -12.33 1.15 -9.81
C SER A 169 -12.51 -0.38 -9.68
N PRO A 170 -13.56 -0.98 -10.26
CA PRO A 170 -14.66 -0.37 -11.03
C PRO A 170 -15.93 -0.13 -10.17
N ILE A 171 -15.77 0.09 -8.86
CA ILE A 171 -16.88 0.33 -7.92
C ILE A 171 -17.46 1.73 -8.09
N ASN A 172 -18.78 1.87 -7.91
CA ASN A 172 -19.51 3.13 -7.99
C ASN A 172 -20.58 3.29 -6.88
N GLU A 173 -21.35 4.38 -6.94
CA GLU A 173 -22.43 4.67 -5.97
C GLU A 173 -23.60 3.68 -6.03
N ASP A 174 -23.87 3.05 -7.19
CA ASP A 174 -24.91 2.02 -7.27
C ASP A 174 -24.53 0.79 -6.41
N ASP A 175 -23.23 0.49 -6.33
CA ASP A 175 -22.73 -0.58 -5.48
C ASP A 175 -22.95 -0.30 -3.99
N TYR A 176 -22.85 0.97 -3.58
CA TYR A 176 -23.20 1.40 -2.22
C TYR A 176 -24.66 1.09 -1.90
N ASN A 177 -25.58 1.47 -2.78
CA ASN A 177 -27.01 1.26 -2.56
C ASN A 177 -27.36 -0.23 -2.44
N ILE A 178 -26.78 -1.07 -3.31
CA ILE A 178 -26.97 -2.53 -3.27
C ILE A 178 -26.45 -3.11 -1.95
N LEU A 179 -25.29 -2.67 -1.48
CA LEU A 179 -24.73 -3.13 -0.21
C LEU A 179 -25.54 -2.64 0.99
N ALA A 180 -25.98 -1.39 0.99
CA ALA A 180 -26.79 -0.83 2.06
C ALA A 180 -28.10 -1.59 2.24
N GLU A 181 -28.78 -1.91 1.13
CA GLU A 181 -30.01 -2.71 1.15
C GLU A 181 -29.74 -4.16 1.60
N LYS A 182 -28.74 -4.83 1.02
CA LYS A 182 -28.49 -6.26 1.25
C LYS A 182 -27.83 -6.57 2.61
N TYR A 183 -26.96 -5.70 3.09
CA TYR A 183 -26.14 -5.91 4.28
C TYR A 183 -26.49 -5.00 5.46
N GLY A 184 -27.34 -3.99 5.29
CA GLY A 184 -27.80 -3.11 6.38
C GLY A 184 -28.25 -3.87 7.64
N PRO A 185 -29.18 -4.84 7.53
CA PRO A 185 -29.61 -5.65 8.68
C PRO A 185 -28.50 -6.50 9.31
N LYS A 186 -27.51 -6.93 8.50
CA LYS A 186 -26.36 -7.68 9.01
C LYS A 186 -25.41 -6.78 9.78
N ILE A 187 -25.20 -5.55 9.32
CA ILE A 187 -24.39 -4.56 10.02
C ILE A 187 -25.04 -4.21 11.36
N GLU A 188 -26.36 -4.04 11.42
CA GLU A 188 -27.10 -3.83 12.68
C GLU A 188 -26.85 -4.98 13.66
N GLY A 189 -26.97 -6.23 13.22
CA GLY A 189 -26.64 -7.38 14.06
C GLY A 189 -25.17 -7.45 14.49
N MET A 190 -24.23 -6.96 13.68
CA MET A 190 -22.81 -6.83 14.06
C MET A 190 -22.61 -5.74 15.11
N ILE A 191 -23.31 -4.61 15.00
CA ILE A 191 -23.29 -3.53 15.99
C ILE A 191 -23.81 -4.06 17.31
N GLU A 192 -24.97 -4.71 17.34
CA GLU A 192 -25.55 -5.30 18.55
C GLU A 192 -24.63 -6.34 19.22
N LYS A 193 -23.88 -7.09 18.41
CA LYS A 193 -22.93 -8.10 18.89
C LYS A 193 -21.69 -7.49 19.54
N HIS A 194 -21.15 -6.42 18.98
CA HIS A 194 -19.84 -5.86 19.37
C HIS A 194 -19.94 -4.63 20.28
N PHE A 195 -21.02 -3.85 20.19
CA PHE A 195 -21.21 -2.64 20.99
C PHE A 195 -21.96 -2.95 22.28
N GLU A 196 -21.36 -2.59 23.42
CA GLU A 196 -22.06 -2.62 24.70
C GLU A 196 -23.13 -1.50 24.74
N PRO A 197 -24.34 -1.76 25.27
CA PRO A 197 -25.42 -0.76 25.31
C PRO A 197 -25.06 0.56 26.03
N HIS A 198 -24.06 0.55 26.90
CA HIS A 198 -23.61 1.72 27.67
C HIS A 198 -22.47 2.52 26.97
N ASN A 199 -21.97 2.03 25.84
CA ASN A 199 -20.88 2.64 25.05
C ASN A 199 -21.37 3.09 23.66
N PHE A 200 -22.68 3.11 23.45
CA PHE A 200 -23.31 3.30 22.16
C PHE A 200 -24.62 4.05 22.30
N ILE A 201 -24.99 4.84 21.30
CA ILE A 201 -26.30 5.48 21.19
C ILE A 201 -26.92 5.08 19.86
N HIS A 202 -28.22 4.80 19.88
CA HIS A 202 -28.94 4.26 18.72
C HIS A 202 -28.91 5.20 17.50
N GLU A 203 -28.80 6.51 17.71
CA GLU A 203 -28.67 7.51 16.65
C GLU A 203 -27.41 7.33 15.81
N TRP A 204 -26.39 6.63 16.30
CA TRP A 204 -25.15 6.39 15.57
C TRP A 204 -25.23 5.21 14.59
N VAL A 205 -26.28 4.37 14.64
CA VAL A 205 -26.42 3.18 13.79
C VAL A 205 -26.23 3.52 12.30
N ASP A 206 -26.91 4.56 11.81
CA ASP A 206 -26.84 4.95 10.39
C ASP A 206 -25.48 5.53 10.01
N SER A 207 -24.83 6.26 10.93
CA SER A 207 -23.48 6.79 10.73
C SER A 207 -22.47 5.64 10.61
N ILE A 208 -22.53 4.66 11.52
CA ILE A 208 -21.66 3.48 11.51
C ILE A 208 -21.88 2.64 10.25
N LYS A 209 -23.14 2.41 9.83
CA LYS A 209 -23.45 1.71 8.57
C LYS A 209 -22.82 2.41 7.38
N THR A 210 -22.98 3.74 7.30
CA THR A 210 -22.44 4.57 6.22
C THR A 210 -20.92 4.48 6.15
N ILE A 211 -20.24 4.59 7.30
CA ILE A 211 -18.79 4.49 7.37
C ILE A 211 -18.32 3.09 6.99
N ALA A 212 -18.92 2.03 7.56
CA ALA A 212 -18.51 0.65 7.31
C ALA A 212 -18.60 0.27 5.82
N ILE A 213 -19.69 0.65 5.14
CA ILE A 213 -19.84 0.41 3.70
C ILE A 213 -18.86 1.29 2.91
N SER A 214 -18.71 2.56 3.29
CA SER A 214 -17.78 3.47 2.61
C SER A 214 -16.34 2.99 2.66
N VAL A 215 -15.87 2.53 3.83
CA VAL A 215 -14.54 1.95 4.01
C VAL A 215 -14.36 0.73 3.09
N LEU A 216 -15.34 -0.19 3.09
CA LEU A 216 -15.28 -1.40 2.26
C LEU A 216 -15.13 -1.09 0.76
N LEU A 217 -15.79 -0.03 0.28
CA LEU A 217 -15.78 0.37 -1.14
C LEU A 217 -14.58 1.24 -1.53
N LYS A 218 -14.11 2.09 -0.60
CA LYS A 218 -13.13 3.16 -0.89
C LYS A 218 -11.72 2.86 -0.36
N ASP A 219 -11.56 1.85 0.48
CA ASP A 219 -10.26 1.38 0.99
C ASP A 219 -9.96 -0.07 0.62
N PHE A 220 -8.67 -0.42 0.60
CA PHE A 220 -8.23 -1.80 0.48
C PHE A 220 -8.25 -2.48 1.84
N SER A 221 -8.71 -3.73 1.89
CA SER A 221 -8.61 -4.55 3.10
C SER A 221 -7.14 -4.79 3.47
N SER A 222 -6.87 -5.12 4.74
CA SER A 222 -5.53 -5.54 5.17
C SER A 222 -5.03 -6.83 4.51
N LYS A 223 -5.90 -7.55 3.79
CA LYS A 223 -5.63 -8.81 3.11
C LYS A 223 -5.57 -8.67 1.58
N PHE A 224 -5.27 -7.47 1.07
CA PHE A 224 -5.06 -7.27 -0.36
C PHE A 224 -3.86 -8.09 -0.86
N SER A 225 -3.86 -8.32 -2.18
CA SER A 225 -2.76 -8.90 -2.94
C SER A 225 -2.15 -7.86 -3.86
N GLY A 226 -0.84 -7.86 -3.98
CA GLY A 226 -0.15 -7.14 -5.03
C GLY A 226 0.14 -8.06 -6.20
N ILE A 227 -0.16 -7.63 -7.43
CA ILE A 227 0.16 -8.35 -8.65
C ILE A 227 0.92 -7.41 -9.56
N ALA A 228 2.13 -7.81 -9.94
CA ALA A 228 2.97 -7.05 -10.84
C ALA A 228 3.16 -7.78 -12.16
N PHE A 229 3.00 -7.06 -13.27
CA PHE A 229 3.30 -7.51 -14.62
C PHE A 229 4.53 -6.75 -15.10
N ALA A 230 5.50 -7.45 -15.67
CA ALA A 230 6.70 -6.85 -16.22
C ALA A 230 7.09 -7.52 -17.54
N GLY A 231 7.57 -6.72 -18.49
CA GLY A 231 8.00 -7.26 -19.79
C GLY A 231 7.64 -6.33 -20.94
N PHE A 232 7.25 -6.92 -22.06
CA PHE A 232 7.05 -6.22 -23.33
C PHE A 232 5.75 -6.66 -24.01
N GLY A 233 4.99 -5.71 -24.55
CA GLY A 233 4.05 -5.95 -25.64
C GLY A 233 4.74 -6.06 -27.00
N GLU A 234 4.03 -6.53 -28.02
CA GLU A 234 4.56 -6.75 -29.37
C GLU A 234 5.12 -5.48 -30.02
N LYS A 235 4.47 -4.33 -29.80
CA LYS A 235 4.88 -3.03 -30.35
C LYS A 235 5.72 -2.18 -29.38
N GLU A 236 5.98 -2.66 -28.17
CA GLU A 236 6.87 -2.00 -27.22
C GLU A 236 8.33 -2.42 -27.45
N ILE A 237 9.21 -1.43 -27.65
CA ILE A 237 10.66 -1.66 -27.76
C ILE A 237 11.36 -1.63 -26.39
N TYR A 238 10.77 -0.93 -25.42
CA TYR A 238 11.26 -0.80 -24.05
C TYR A 238 10.34 -1.55 -23.09
N PRO A 239 10.87 -2.04 -21.95
CA PRO A 239 10.06 -2.77 -20.99
C PRO A 239 9.11 -1.83 -20.23
N SER A 240 7.96 -2.39 -19.88
CA SER A 240 6.98 -1.78 -19.00
C SER A 240 6.81 -2.62 -17.73
N PHE A 241 6.32 -1.99 -16.69
CA PHE A 241 6.00 -2.59 -15.40
C PHE A 241 4.69 -2.02 -14.88
N TYR A 242 3.72 -2.88 -14.59
CA TYR A 242 2.44 -2.51 -14.00
C TYR A 242 2.25 -3.21 -12.67
N LEU A 243 2.00 -2.46 -11.60
CA LEU A 243 1.67 -2.98 -10.29
C LEU A 243 0.24 -2.65 -9.92
N PHE A 244 -0.55 -3.68 -9.66
CA PHE A 244 -1.91 -3.59 -9.19
C PHE A 244 -2.02 -4.05 -7.74
N LEU A 245 -2.82 -3.34 -6.95
CA LEU A 245 -3.41 -3.89 -5.73
C LEU A 245 -4.75 -4.51 -6.11
N VAL A 246 -5.01 -5.72 -5.62
CA VAL A 246 -6.25 -6.47 -5.84
C VAL A 246 -6.79 -6.90 -4.50
N ASP A 247 -8.06 -6.64 -4.24
CA ASP A 247 -8.75 -7.04 -3.01
C ASP A 247 -9.74 -8.17 -3.31
N GLY A 248 -10.95 -8.15 -2.73
CA GLY A 248 -12.03 -9.06 -3.11
C GLY A 248 -12.93 -8.53 -4.24
N SER A 249 -14.11 -9.13 -4.33
CA SER A 249 -15.19 -8.76 -5.26
C SER A 249 -16.34 -8.11 -4.50
N ILE A 250 -17.00 -7.14 -5.13
CA ILE A 250 -18.23 -6.52 -4.66
C ILE A 250 -19.20 -6.43 -5.85
N ASN A 251 -20.41 -6.98 -5.72
CA ASN A 251 -21.39 -7.05 -6.80
C ASN A 251 -20.82 -7.63 -8.11
N ARG A 252 -20.02 -8.70 -8.01
CA ARG A 252 -19.30 -9.36 -9.11
C ARG A 252 -18.23 -8.49 -9.79
N LYS A 253 -17.88 -7.35 -9.20
CA LYS A 253 -16.81 -6.47 -9.66
C LYS A 253 -15.57 -6.69 -8.81
N VAL A 254 -14.46 -7.04 -9.45
CA VAL A 254 -13.16 -7.19 -8.78
C VAL A 254 -12.65 -5.80 -8.40
N LYS A 255 -12.34 -5.59 -7.11
CA LYS A 255 -11.79 -4.31 -6.64
C LYS A 255 -10.28 -4.31 -6.84
N PHE A 256 -9.79 -3.44 -7.74
CA PHE A 256 -8.35 -3.33 -8.02
C PHE A 256 -7.92 -1.89 -8.30
N TRP A 257 -6.63 -1.63 -8.18
CA TRP A 257 -6.06 -0.30 -8.43
C TRP A 257 -4.66 -0.40 -9.04
N ASN A 258 -4.47 0.27 -10.17
CA ASN A 258 -3.16 0.48 -10.78
C ASN A 258 -2.37 1.51 -9.98
N THR A 259 -1.27 1.09 -9.35
CA THR A 259 -0.50 1.94 -8.45
C THR A 259 0.39 2.93 -9.22
N PRO A 260 0.75 4.08 -8.64
CA PRO A 260 1.72 5.02 -9.23
C PRO A 260 3.15 4.45 -9.42
N LYS A 261 3.39 3.24 -8.90
CA LYS A 261 4.64 2.50 -9.09
C LYS A 261 4.72 1.79 -10.43
N SER A 262 3.62 1.69 -11.17
CA SER A 262 3.66 1.30 -12.57
C SER A 262 4.53 2.29 -13.34
N LYS A 263 5.52 1.78 -14.08
CA LYS A 263 6.52 2.55 -14.80
C LYS A 263 6.81 1.89 -16.14
N SER A 264 7.02 2.70 -17.14
CA SER A 264 7.57 2.26 -18.43
C SER A 264 8.91 2.92 -18.67
N ILE A 265 9.83 2.15 -19.23
CA ILE A 265 11.10 2.69 -19.73
C ILE A 265 10.83 3.40 -21.06
N ASN A 266 11.43 4.56 -21.25
CA ASN A 266 11.30 5.38 -22.45
C ASN A 266 12.55 6.26 -22.63
N HIS A 267 12.49 7.22 -23.55
CA HIS A 267 13.61 8.12 -23.83
C HIS A 267 14.00 9.04 -22.65
N GLU A 268 13.05 9.36 -21.77
CA GLU A 268 13.28 10.21 -20.59
C GLU A 268 13.67 9.38 -19.36
N ARG A 269 13.01 8.23 -19.17
CA ARG A 269 13.28 7.29 -18.07
C ARG A 269 13.93 6.03 -18.62
N LYS A 270 15.25 5.96 -18.53
CA LYS A 270 16.03 4.84 -19.08
C LYS A 270 16.32 3.71 -18.09
N ALA A 271 16.08 3.94 -16.80
CA ALA A 271 16.23 2.94 -15.75
C ALA A 271 15.17 3.12 -14.66
N SER A 272 14.85 2.03 -13.94
CA SER A 272 13.98 2.06 -12.77
C SER A 272 14.29 0.92 -11.81
N ILE A 273 14.35 1.19 -10.51
CA ILE A 273 14.39 0.17 -9.45
C ILE A 273 13.07 0.23 -8.66
N ILE A 274 12.34 -0.88 -8.61
CA ILE A 274 10.98 -0.94 -8.07
C ILE A 274 10.92 -2.05 -7.00
N PRO A 275 11.21 -1.72 -5.73
CA PRO A 275 10.95 -2.63 -4.63
C PRO A 275 9.45 -2.71 -4.33
N LEU A 276 8.85 -3.89 -4.27
CA LEU A 276 7.41 -4.06 -4.05
C LEU A 276 7.06 -4.08 -2.56
N ALA A 277 7.69 -4.99 -1.83
CA ALA A 277 7.57 -5.15 -0.38
C ALA A 277 8.91 -4.90 0.33
N GLN A 278 8.84 -4.56 1.63
CA GLN A 278 9.99 -4.28 2.50
C GLN A 278 11.08 -3.40 1.87
N ARG A 279 10.76 -2.11 1.73
CA ARG A 279 11.58 -1.15 0.96
C ARG A 279 12.79 -0.61 1.70
N ASP A 280 12.82 -0.74 3.03
CA ASP A 280 13.76 0.02 3.85
C ASP A 280 15.22 -0.24 3.51
N MET A 281 15.57 -1.49 3.19
CA MET A 281 16.93 -1.85 2.84
C MET A 281 17.32 -1.48 1.41
N VAL A 282 16.41 -1.66 0.47
CA VAL A 282 16.61 -1.26 -0.92
C VAL A 282 16.74 0.26 -1.00
N ASN A 283 15.83 0.99 -0.36
CA ASN A 283 15.87 2.45 -0.29
C ASN A 283 17.13 2.94 0.43
N ASN A 284 17.54 2.31 1.54
CA ASN A 284 18.79 2.69 2.21
C ASN A 284 20.02 2.53 1.29
N PHE A 285 20.05 1.46 0.49
CA PHE A 285 21.14 1.23 -0.47
C PHE A 285 21.13 2.24 -1.61
N ILE A 286 19.95 2.62 -2.12
CA ILE A 286 19.80 3.55 -3.26
C ILE A 286 19.94 5.02 -2.82
N GLU A 287 19.37 5.38 -1.67
CA GLU A 287 19.26 6.77 -1.19
C GLU A 287 20.38 7.17 -0.22
N GLY A 288 21.21 6.21 0.21
CA GLY A 288 22.36 6.44 1.10
C GLY A 288 22.03 6.68 2.58
N ILE A 289 20.75 6.70 2.95
CA ILE A 289 20.28 6.92 4.33
C ILE A 289 19.13 6.00 4.68
N HIS A 290 19.13 5.50 5.92
CA HIS A 290 18.04 4.65 6.40
C HIS A 290 16.75 5.47 6.56
N PRO A 291 15.58 5.03 6.03
CA PRO A 291 14.35 5.82 6.08
C PRO A 291 13.92 6.22 7.49
N GLY A 292 14.14 5.33 8.47
CA GLY A 292 13.87 5.64 9.88
C GLY A 292 14.76 6.75 10.45
N MET A 293 16.03 6.81 10.03
CA MET A 293 16.94 7.88 10.44
C MET A 293 16.52 9.21 9.78
N GLU A 294 16.21 9.19 8.49
CA GLU A 294 15.73 10.36 7.78
C GLU A 294 14.45 10.93 8.40
N LYS A 295 13.48 10.05 8.72
CA LYS A 295 12.24 10.46 9.40
C LYS A 295 12.53 11.07 10.77
N LEU A 296 13.44 10.50 11.55
CA LEU A 296 13.86 11.03 12.84
C LEU A 296 14.49 12.42 12.71
N LEU A 297 15.41 12.61 11.76
CA LEU A 297 16.05 13.90 11.48
C LEU A 297 15.02 14.96 11.06
N LYS A 298 14.14 14.64 10.10
CA LYS A 298 13.07 15.54 9.64
C LYS A 298 12.12 15.93 10.77
N ASN A 299 11.72 14.96 11.60
CA ASN A 299 10.84 15.21 12.74
C ASN A 299 11.50 16.04 13.85
N ASN A 300 12.77 15.79 14.15
CA ASN A 300 13.53 16.57 15.12
C ASN A 300 13.68 18.01 14.67
N LEU A 301 14.05 18.22 13.41
CA LEU A 301 14.17 19.57 12.84
C LEU A 301 12.83 20.30 12.89
N LYS A 302 11.74 19.65 12.46
CA LYS A 302 10.38 20.23 12.52
C LYS A 302 10.01 20.66 13.95
N ARG A 303 10.27 19.79 14.95
CA ARG A 303 10.00 20.11 16.36
C ARG A 303 10.85 21.27 16.87
N ASN A 304 12.14 21.30 16.55
CA ASN A 304 13.03 22.37 16.96
C ASN A 304 12.63 23.71 16.35
N VAL A 305 12.28 23.71 15.07
CA VAL A 305 11.77 24.88 14.35
C VAL A 305 10.46 25.40 14.97
N GLN A 306 9.51 24.51 15.27
CA GLN A 306 8.26 24.89 15.93
C GLN A 306 8.48 25.43 17.35
N SER A 307 9.44 24.87 18.08
CA SER A 307 9.81 25.35 19.41
C SER A 307 10.43 26.76 19.34
N LEU A 308 11.30 26.99 18.36
CA LEU A 308 11.90 28.30 18.11
C LEU A 308 10.84 29.34 17.77
N HIS A 309 9.92 29.02 16.84
CA HIS A 309 8.79 29.89 16.49
C HIS A 309 8.00 30.31 17.74
N LYS A 310 7.54 29.35 18.54
CA LYS A 310 6.80 29.63 19.79
C LYS A 310 7.61 30.42 20.82
N SER A 311 8.94 30.27 20.84
CA SER A 311 9.79 31.05 21.72
C SER A 311 9.86 32.51 21.27
N VAL A 312 10.01 32.74 19.96
CA VAL A 312 10.08 34.10 19.39
C VAL A 312 8.73 34.81 19.50
N ASP A 313 7.61 34.13 19.23
CA ASP A 313 6.27 34.68 19.43
C ASP A 313 6.09 35.21 20.85
N ARG A 314 6.45 34.40 21.85
CA ARG A 314 6.40 34.79 23.27
C ARG A 314 7.33 35.96 23.58
N MET A 315 8.51 36.03 22.96
CA MET A 315 9.43 37.15 23.16
C MET A 315 8.91 38.45 22.54
N ILE A 316 8.24 38.37 21.39
CA ILE A 316 7.56 39.50 20.75
C ILE A 316 6.42 39.98 21.65
N ASP A 317 5.57 39.07 22.08
CA ASP A 317 4.43 39.36 22.97
C ASP A 317 4.86 39.99 24.29
N ASN A 318 5.97 39.54 24.89
CA ASN A 318 6.40 40.05 26.18
C ASN A 318 7.15 41.40 26.11
N ASN A 319 7.84 41.70 25.00
CA ASN A 319 8.77 42.84 24.94
C ASN A 319 8.34 43.97 24.00
N PHE A 320 7.40 43.73 23.07
CA PHE A 320 7.08 44.70 21.99
C PHE A 320 5.61 45.15 21.96
N VAL A 321 4.85 44.90 23.03
CA VAL A 321 3.45 45.34 23.17
C VAL A 321 3.30 46.83 22.83
N GLY A 322 2.53 47.12 21.76
CA GLY A 322 2.09 48.48 21.41
C GLY A 322 3.13 49.38 20.73
N LYS A 323 4.28 48.86 20.29
CA LYS A 323 5.32 49.66 19.59
C LYS A 323 5.60 49.28 18.13
N LEU A 324 5.08 48.15 17.67
CA LEU A 324 5.20 47.60 16.31
C LEU A 324 3.89 46.89 15.95
N ASP A 325 3.62 46.72 14.65
CA ASP A 325 2.64 45.73 14.18
C ASP A 325 3.19 44.33 14.46
N SER A 326 2.99 43.87 15.70
CA SER A 326 3.53 42.60 16.20
C SER A 326 3.02 41.41 15.41
N ASP A 327 1.83 41.52 14.81
CA ASP A 327 1.23 40.43 14.04
C ASP A 327 1.89 40.32 12.66
N SER A 328 2.16 41.46 12.00
CA SER A 328 2.95 41.46 10.75
C SER A 328 4.35 40.89 10.95
N VAL A 329 5.03 41.22 12.06
CA VAL A 329 6.38 40.71 12.34
C VAL A 329 6.38 39.20 12.63
N LYS A 330 5.37 38.71 13.35
CA LYS A 330 5.22 37.27 13.61
C LYS A 330 4.97 36.49 12.32
N GLU A 331 4.11 37.00 11.44
CA GLU A 331 3.80 36.32 10.18
C GLU A 331 5.02 36.32 9.24
N GLU A 332 5.75 37.44 9.14
CA GLU A 332 7.00 37.50 8.36
C GLU A 332 8.06 36.53 8.90
N PHE A 333 8.22 36.46 10.22
CA PHE A 333 9.15 35.52 10.85
C PHE A 333 8.75 34.05 10.64
N LYS A 334 7.45 33.76 10.68
CA LYS A 334 6.89 32.43 10.41
C LYS A 334 7.19 31.99 8.98
N GLU A 335 6.93 32.86 8.00
CA GLU A 335 7.23 32.60 6.59
C GLU A 335 8.74 32.34 6.39
N GLU A 336 9.61 33.16 6.98
CA GLU A 336 11.05 32.97 6.87
C GLU A 336 11.51 31.64 7.50
N ILE A 337 10.93 31.26 8.65
CA ILE A 337 11.18 29.96 9.28
C ILE A 337 10.75 28.80 8.36
N LEU A 338 9.56 28.89 7.76
CA LEU A 338 9.03 27.86 6.89
C LEU A 338 9.90 27.70 5.65
N HIS A 339 10.34 28.82 5.07
CA HIS A 339 11.28 28.84 3.96
C HIS A 339 12.62 28.20 4.33
N LEU A 340 13.20 28.53 5.50
CA LEU A 340 14.44 27.90 5.99
C LEU A 340 14.29 26.39 6.16
N TYR A 341 13.17 25.92 6.71
CA TYR A 341 12.88 24.50 6.85
C TYR A 341 12.77 23.80 5.49
N GLN A 342 12.03 24.38 4.55
CA GLN A 342 11.87 23.85 3.20
C GLN A 342 13.21 23.78 2.46
N ASN A 343 13.98 24.87 2.48
CA ASN A 343 15.30 24.93 1.84
C ASN A 343 16.26 23.87 2.42
N HIS A 344 16.22 23.61 3.73
CA HIS A 344 17.00 22.53 4.32
C HIS A 344 16.57 21.15 3.80
N VAL A 345 15.27 20.88 3.75
CA VAL A 345 14.72 19.62 3.22
C VAL A 345 15.11 19.44 1.75
N ASP A 346 15.00 20.48 0.94
CA ASP A 346 15.33 20.44 -0.49
C ASP A 346 16.84 20.25 -0.72
N THR A 347 17.68 20.89 0.09
CA THR A 347 19.13 20.70 0.03
C THR A 347 19.52 19.26 0.33
N MET A 348 18.91 18.65 1.36
CA MET A 348 19.14 17.24 1.66
C MET A 348 18.66 16.32 0.53
N ASN A 349 17.46 16.56 -0.01
CA ASN A 349 16.91 15.74 -1.10
C ASN A 349 17.80 15.84 -2.35
N ARG A 350 18.25 17.04 -2.71
CA ARG A 350 19.16 17.26 -3.85
C ARG A 350 20.49 16.55 -3.67
N TYR A 351 21.07 16.59 -2.46
CA TYR A 351 22.30 15.85 -2.17
C TYR A 351 22.09 14.34 -2.30
N LYS A 352 20.94 13.81 -1.84
CA LYS A 352 20.59 12.39 -2.03
C LYS A 352 20.50 12.02 -3.51
N GLU A 353 19.84 12.87 -4.29
CA GLU A 353 19.69 12.69 -5.74
C GLU A 353 21.05 12.67 -6.44
N GLU A 354 21.83 13.74 -6.30
CA GLU A 354 23.10 13.92 -7.01
C GLU A 354 24.18 12.92 -6.60
N GLN A 355 24.25 12.53 -5.32
CA GLN A 355 25.38 11.75 -4.79
C GLN A 355 25.08 10.25 -4.67
N PHE A 356 23.81 9.84 -4.60
CA PHE A 356 23.44 8.44 -4.39
C PHE A 356 22.51 7.92 -5.48
N ILE A 357 21.38 8.59 -5.72
CA ILE A 357 20.35 8.07 -6.62
C ILE A 357 20.82 8.14 -8.08
N ASP A 358 21.26 9.31 -8.56
CA ASP A 358 21.64 9.51 -9.95
C ASP A 358 22.81 8.61 -10.39
N PRO A 359 23.91 8.48 -9.62
CA PRO A 359 24.97 7.54 -9.95
C PRO A 359 24.49 6.09 -10.03
N MET A 360 23.61 5.67 -9.11
CA MET A 360 23.04 4.31 -9.12
C MET A 360 22.14 4.08 -10.34
N MET A 361 21.31 5.07 -10.70
CA MET A 361 20.46 4.98 -11.89
C MET A 361 21.27 4.94 -13.18
N ALA A 362 22.37 5.71 -13.26
CA ALA A 362 23.29 5.68 -14.40
C ALA A 362 23.99 4.32 -14.57
N ILE A 363 24.32 3.65 -13.45
CA ILE A 363 24.82 2.27 -13.49
C ILE A 363 23.74 1.34 -14.06
N VAL A 364 22.53 1.36 -13.48
CA VAL A 364 21.42 0.47 -13.90
C VAL A 364 21.08 0.66 -15.37
N GLU A 365 21.08 1.89 -15.88
CA GLU A 365 20.85 2.22 -17.30
C GLU A 365 21.76 1.40 -18.23
N ASN A 366 23.01 1.14 -17.82
CA ASN A 366 24.04 0.51 -18.64
C ASN A 366 24.32 -0.96 -18.28
N LEU A 367 23.64 -1.53 -17.27
CA LEU A 367 23.85 -2.92 -16.89
C LEU A 367 23.41 -3.89 -18.00
N PRO A 368 24.25 -4.86 -18.40
CA PRO A 368 23.80 -5.94 -19.25
C PRO A 368 22.83 -6.86 -18.49
N LYS A 369 22.12 -7.70 -19.25
CA LYS A 369 20.99 -8.48 -18.76
C LYS A 369 21.33 -9.40 -17.58
N LYS A 370 22.54 -9.95 -17.51
CA LYS A 370 22.94 -10.87 -16.42
C LYS A 370 23.22 -10.11 -15.13
N GLU A 371 23.96 -9.02 -15.23
CA GLU A 371 24.32 -8.15 -14.12
C GLU A 371 23.10 -7.45 -13.53
N LEU A 372 22.08 -7.15 -14.38
CA LEU A 372 20.78 -6.65 -13.93
C LEU A 372 20.08 -7.67 -13.01
N ALA A 373 20.13 -8.95 -13.36
CA ALA A 373 19.59 -10.05 -12.54
C ALA A 373 20.37 -10.24 -11.24
N GLU A 374 21.70 -10.24 -11.33
CA GLU A 374 22.59 -10.36 -10.17
C GLU A 374 22.39 -9.21 -9.18
N MET A 375 22.18 -7.99 -9.67
CA MET A 375 21.83 -6.84 -8.84
C MET A 375 20.49 -7.06 -8.12
N ALA A 376 19.46 -7.52 -8.85
CA ALA A 376 18.16 -7.83 -8.25
C ALA A 376 18.29 -8.89 -7.14
N GLU A 377 18.97 -10.01 -7.41
CA GLU A 377 19.23 -11.06 -6.41
C GLU A 377 20.00 -10.53 -5.20
N THR A 378 21.03 -9.71 -5.42
CA THR A 378 21.89 -9.19 -4.37
C THR A 378 21.12 -8.29 -3.41
N LEU A 379 20.22 -7.43 -3.91
CA LEU A 379 19.37 -6.58 -3.08
C LEU A 379 18.40 -7.39 -2.22
N ILE A 380 17.88 -8.50 -2.74
CA ILE A 380 17.06 -9.43 -1.96
C ILE A 380 17.89 -10.12 -0.88
N HIS A 381 19.06 -10.62 -1.25
CA HIS A 381 19.99 -11.26 -0.33
C HIS A 381 20.41 -10.32 0.82
N LEU A 382 20.75 -9.06 0.51
CA LEU A 382 21.11 -8.05 1.52
C LEU A 382 20.00 -7.83 2.53
N THR A 383 18.75 -7.75 2.05
CA THR A 383 17.61 -7.52 2.94
C THR A 383 17.30 -8.75 3.80
N THR A 384 17.36 -9.94 3.20
CA THR A 384 17.21 -11.21 3.92
C THR A 384 18.29 -11.38 4.98
N PHE A 385 19.54 -11.06 4.63
CA PHE A 385 20.68 -11.15 5.53
C PHE A 385 20.53 -10.23 6.75
N LYS A 386 20.15 -8.95 6.55
CA LYS A 386 19.88 -8.04 7.67
C LYS A 386 18.78 -8.57 8.59
N LYS A 387 17.68 -9.08 8.01
CA LYS A 387 16.55 -9.61 8.77
C LYS A 387 16.96 -10.78 9.67
N ARG A 388 17.75 -11.73 9.14
CA ARG A 388 18.29 -12.87 9.92
C ARG A 388 19.18 -12.45 11.09
N LEU A 389 19.84 -11.30 10.99
CA LEU A 389 20.70 -10.77 12.06
C LEU A 389 19.96 -9.85 13.04
N SER A 390 18.74 -9.43 12.71
CA SER A 390 17.91 -8.58 13.57
C SER A 390 17.03 -9.42 14.49
N THR A 391 16.53 -8.83 15.57
CA THR A 391 15.58 -9.47 16.49
C THR A 391 14.16 -9.61 15.91
N ASP A 392 13.92 -9.14 14.69
CA ASP A 392 12.65 -9.30 14.01
C ASP A 392 12.42 -10.78 13.64
N ALA A 393 11.19 -11.28 13.78
CA ALA A 393 10.82 -12.59 13.28
C ALA A 393 11.22 -12.76 11.80
N GLU A 394 11.78 -13.92 11.43
CA GLU A 394 12.24 -14.29 10.08
C GLU A 394 11.06 -14.40 9.08
N SER A 395 10.41 -13.27 8.79
CA SER A 395 9.22 -13.20 7.94
C SER A 395 9.54 -13.10 6.45
N VAL A 396 10.82 -13.12 6.07
CA VAL A 396 11.34 -13.09 4.69
C VAL A 396 12.60 -13.96 4.58
N GLY A 397 12.81 -14.57 3.41
CA GLY A 397 13.98 -15.39 3.12
C GLY A 397 13.69 -16.72 2.41
N GLY A 398 14.66 -17.64 2.44
CA GLY A 398 14.63 -18.87 1.65
C GLY A 398 15.32 -18.72 0.29
N PRO A 399 15.23 -19.74 -0.59
CA PRO A 399 15.75 -19.65 -1.95
C PRO A 399 15.13 -18.46 -2.72
N ILE A 400 15.95 -17.79 -3.52
CA ILE A 400 15.54 -16.67 -4.35
C ILE A 400 15.29 -17.18 -5.76
N ASP A 401 14.13 -16.84 -6.29
CA ASP A 401 13.80 -17.02 -7.70
C ASP A 401 14.13 -15.70 -8.43
N SER A 402 14.80 -15.79 -9.57
CA SER A 402 15.17 -14.63 -10.39
C SER A 402 15.04 -14.92 -11.88
N ALA A 403 14.62 -13.90 -12.62
CA ALA A 403 14.45 -13.99 -14.06
C ALA A 403 14.80 -12.67 -14.73
N VAL A 404 15.11 -12.76 -16.02
CA VAL A 404 15.29 -11.60 -16.88
C VAL A 404 14.38 -11.74 -18.08
N ILE A 405 13.75 -10.64 -18.45
CA ILE A 405 12.90 -10.55 -19.61
C ILE A 405 13.52 -9.54 -20.56
N THR A 406 13.78 -9.97 -21.79
CA THR A 406 14.22 -9.08 -22.87
C THR A 406 13.28 -9.23 -24.06
N LYS A 407 13.24 -8.22 -24.94
CA LYS A 407 12.40 -8.27 -26.14
C LYS A 407 12.75 -9.44 -27.07
N GLY A 408 14.03 -9.83 -27.14
CA GLY A 408 14.50 -10.88 -28.04
C GLY A 408 14.40 -12.29 -27.46
N ASP A 409 14.79 -12.47 -26.19
CA ASP A 409 14.83 -13.80 -25.55
C ASP A 409 13.54 -14.16 -24.79
N GLY A 410 12.62 -13.21 -24.64
CA GLY A 410 11.45 -13.37 -23.78
C GLY A 410 11.84 -13.55 -22.32
N PHE A 411 11.03 -14.30 -21.56
CA PHE A 411 11.29 -14.62 -20.16
C PHE A 411 12.33 -15.73 -20.01
N VAL A 412 13.42 -15.44 -19.31
CA VAL A 412 14.49 -16.41 -19.03
C VAL A 412 14.76 -16.49 -17.53
N TRP A 413 14.71 -17.69 -16.97
CA TRP A 413 15.13 -17.94 -15.59
C TRP A 413 16.64 -17.78 -15.44
N VAL A 414 17.07 -16.99 -14.46
CA VAL A 414 18.48 -16.90 -14.04
C VAL A 414 18.73 -17.84 -12.87
N ARG A 415 17.83 -17.84 -11.90
CA ARG A 415 17.78 -18.83 -10.82
C ARG A 415 16.33 -19.24 -10.59
N ASN A 416 16.08 -20.54 -10.52
CA ASN A 416 14.79 -21.09 -10.17
C ASN A 416 15.01 -22.19 -9.15
N LYS A 417 14.44 -22.08 -7.95
CA LYS A 417 14.67 -23.07 -6.89
C LYS A 417 14.19 -24.49 -7.23
N ASN A 418 13.36 -24.64 -8.27
CA ASN A 418 12.81 -25.92 -8.72
C ASN A 418 13.45 -26.47 -10.01
N ARG A 419 14.47 -25.80 -10.57
CA ARG A 419 15.22 -26.25 -11.75
C ARG A 419 16.71 -26.11 -11.50
#